data_AF-A0A539DUJ7-F1
#
_entry.id   AF-A0A539DUJ7-F1
#
_cell.length_a   1.000
_cell.length_b   1.000
_cell.length_c   1.000
_cell.angle_alpha   90.00
_cell.angle_beta   90.00
_cell.angle_gamma   90.00
#
_symmetry.space_group_name_H-M   'P 1'
#
loop_
_entity.id
_entity.type
_entity.pdbx_description
1 polymer ?
#
loop_
_entity_poly.entity_id
_entity_poly.type
_entity_poly.pdbx_seq_one_letter_code
_entity_poly.pdbx_strand_id
1 'polypeptide(L)' 'MLDPQLVRNQLDHVATQLARRGYQLDTAAIAKLEAQRKVLQSETQQLQNERNSRSKAIGLA' A
#
# COMPACT_ATOMS: atom_id res chain seq x y z
N MET A 1 -13.65 0.55 12.39
CA MET A 1 -12.72 0.21 11.30
C MET A 1 -11.68 -0.76 11.84
N LEU A 2 -11.24 -1.74 11.05
CA LEU A 2 -10.13 -2.63 11.45
C LEU A 2 -8.80 -1.88 11.37
N ASP A 3 -7.82 -2.32 12.15
CA ASP A 3 -6.46 -1.78 12.08
C ASP A 3 -5.85 -2.06 10.69
N PRO A 4 -5.50 -1.01 9.91
CA PRO A 4 -4.92 -1.18 8.58
C PRO A 4 -3.58 -1.93 8.61
N GLN A 5 -2.80 -1.80 9.67
CA GLN A 5 -1.51 -2.51 9.80
C GLN A 5 -1.75 -4.01 9.97
N LEU A 6 -2.76 -4.38 10.75
CA LEU A 6 -3.18 -5.76 10.93
C LEU A 6 -3.68 -6.38 9.61
N VAL A 7 -4.52 -5.65 8.86
CA VAL A 7 -5.06 -6.13 7.57
C VAL A 7 -3.95 -6.33 6.53
N ARG A 8 -2.95 -5.44 6.49
CA ARG A 8 -1.85 -5.52 5.52
C ARG A 8 -0.82 -6.59 5.86
N ASN A 9 -0.52 -6.78 7.14
CA ASN A 9 0.55 -7.68 7.57
C ASN A 9 0.04 -9.08 7.94
N GLN A 10 -1.22 -9.21 8.33
CA GLN A 10 -1.81 -10.45 8.88
C GLN A 10 -3.19 -10.73 8.26
N LEU A 11 -3.31 -10.58 6.94
CA LEU A 11 -4.56 -10.71 6.20
C LEU A 11 -5.28 -12.06 6.46
N ASP A 12 -4.53 -13.16 6.47
CA ASP A 12 -5.08 -14.51 6.69
C ASP A 12 -5.64 -14.69 8.11
N HIS A 13 -4.96 -14.10 9.10
CA HIS A 13 -5.44 -14.10 10.47
C HIS A 13 -6.75 -13.29 10.58
N VAL A 14 -6.82 -12.12 9.96
CA VAL A 14 -8.04 -11.30 9.94
C VAL A 14 -9.19 -12.03 9.22
N ALA A 15 -8.92 -12.66 8.07
CA ALA A 15 -9.91 -13.44 7.34
C ALA A 15 -10.46 -14.60 8.20
N THR A 16 -9.59 -15.30 8.92
CA THR A 16 -9.97 -16.39 9.84
C THR A 16 -10.86 -15.88 10.98
N GLN A 17 -10.52 -14.74 11.59
CA GLN A 17 -11.33 -14.17 12.68
C GLN A 17 -12.69 -13.65 12.19
N LEU A 18 -12.75 -13.11 10.97
CA LEU A 18 -14.00 -12.66 10.37
C LEU A 18 -14.89 -13.84 9.94
N ALA A 19 -14.30 -14.92 9.45
CA ALA A 19 -15.03 -16.14 9.09
C ALA A 19 -15.77 -16.74 10.29
N ARG A 20 -15.18 -16.67 11.50
CA ARG A 20 -15.86 -17.06 12.75
C ARG A 20 -17.12 -16.25 13.04
N ARG A 21 -17.21 -15.03 12.50
CA ARG A 21 -18.38 -14.14 12.61
C ARG A 21 -19.33 -14.26 11.40
N GLY A 22 -19.11 -15.25 10.52
CA GLY A 22 -19.90 -15.46 9.32
C GLY A 22 -19.56 -14.52 8.17
N TYR A 23 -18.46 -13.78 8.24
CA TYR A 23 -18.03 -12.87 7.18
C TYR A 23 -16.84 -13.42 6.41
N GLN A 24 -16.99 -13.56 5.09
CA GLN A 24 -15.91 -13.97 4.19
C GLN A 24 -15.21 -12.73 3.65
N LEU A 25 -13.95 -12.52 4.07
CA LEU A 25 -13.11 -11.45 3.56
C LEU A 25 -12.51 -11.86 2.22
N ASP A 26 -12.63 -10.99 1.20
CA ASP A 26 -11.97 -11.19 -0.09
C ASP A 26 -10.48 -10.85 0.02
N THR A 27 -9.69 -11.85 0.43
CA THR A 27 -8.25 -11.72 0.59
C THR A 27 -7.52 -11.51 -0.74
N ALA A 28 -8.05 -12.06 -1.84
CA ALA A 28 -7.45 -11.93 -3.16
C ALA A 28 -7.53 -10.50 -3.69
N ALA A 29 -8.69 -9.85 -3.54
CA ALA A 29 -8.85 -8.44 -3.89
C ALA A 29 -7.93 -7.54 -3.05
N ILE A 30 -7.86 -7.78 -1.74
CA ILE A 30 -7.01 -6.99 -0.84
C ILE A 30 -5.52 -7.18 -1.18
N ALA A 31 -5.07 -8.41 -1.44
CA ALA A 31 -3.70 -8.69 -1.82
C ALA A 31 -3.31 -7.97 -3.13
N LYS A 32 -4.22 -7.97 -4.13
CA LYS A 32 -4.01 -7.26 -5.39
C LYS A 32 -3.87 -5.74 -5.18
N LEU A 33 -4.76 -5.15 -4.38
CA LEU A 33 -4.71 -3.72 -4.07
C LEU A 33 -3.45 -3.34 -3.29
N GLU A 34 -3.00 -4.17 -2.35
CA GLU A 34 -1.78 -3.91 -1.59
C GLU A 34 -0.52 -4.02 -2.47
N ALA A 35 -0.50 -4.95 -3.44
CA ALA A 35 0.56 -5.02 -4.44
C ALA A 35 0.61 -3.75 -5.30
N GLN A 36 -0.54 -3.29 -5.82
CA GLN A 36 -0.63 -2.04 -6.58
C GLN A 36 -0.20 -0.83 -5.75
N ARG A 37 -0.62 -0.76 -4.49
CA ARG A 37 -0.24 0.31 -3.56
C ARG A 37 1.28 0.42 -3.40
N LYS A 38 1.97 -0.71 -3.24
CA LYS A 38 3.44 -0.75 -3.09
C LYS A 38 4.15 -0.24 -4.34
N VAL A 39 3.69 -0.65 -5.52
CA VAL A 39 4.23 -0.17 -6.81
C VAL A 39 4.08 1.35 -6.91
N LEU A 40 2.85 1.85 -6.74
CA LEU A 40 2.56 3.28 -6.83
C LEU A 40 3.35 4.11 -5.80
N GLN A 41 3.54 3.58 -4.60
CA GLN A 41 4.34 4.24 -3.57
C GLN A 41 5.81 4.41 -4.01
N SER A 42 6.41 3.36 -4.59
CA SER A 42 7.77 3.40 -5.10
C SER A 42 7.91 4.38 -6.26
N GLU A 43 6.99 4.32 -7.24
CA GLU A 43 6.98 5.23 -8.39
C GLU A 43 6.84 6.69 -7.97
N THR A 44 5.93 6.97 -7.04
CA THR A 44 5.71 8.32 -6.52
C THR A 44 6.98 8.84 -5.84
N GLN A 45 7.66 8.02 -5.04
CA GLN A 45 8.90 8.40 -4.39
C GLN A 45 10.01 8.69 -5.41
N GLN A 46 10.11 7.89 -6.47
CA GLN A 46 11.06 8.12 -7.55
C GLN A 46 10.78 9.46 -8.26
N LEU A 47 9.54 9.69 -8.70
CA LEU A 47 9.14 10.93 -9.36
C LEU A 47 9.38 12.16 -8.47
N GLN A 48 9.11 12.03 -7.17
CA GLN A 48 9.37 13.07 -6.19
C GLN A 48 10.86 13.39 -6.05
N ASN A 49 11.73 12.38 -6.09
CA ASN A 49 13.18 12.56 -6.07
C ASN A 49 13.68 13.22 -7.36
N GLU A 50 13.20 12.76 -8.53
CA GLU A 50 13.55 13.34 -9.82
C GLU A 50 13.15 14.81 -9.91
N ARG A 51 11.93 15.15 -9.48
CA ARG A 51 11.44 16.53 -9.43
C ARG A 51 12.36 17.41 -8.58
N ASN A 52 12.69 16.95 -7.38
CA ASN A 52 13.54 17.72 -6.46
C ASN A 52 14.96 17.90 -7.01
N SER A 53 15.52 16.89 -7.68
CA SER A 53 16.83 16.98 -8.34
C SER A 53 16.81 18.02 -9.46
N ARG A 54 15.80 17.98 -10.33
CA ARG A 54 15.62 18.96 -11.43
C ARG A 54 15.46 20.37 -10.91
N SER A 55 14.63 20.59 -9.89
CA SER A 55 14.43 21.92 -9.30
C SER A 55 15.74 22.50 -8.72
N LYS A 56 16.56 21.68 -8.07
CA LYS A 56 17.88 22.10 -7.56
C LYS A 56 18.84 22.47 -8.69
N ALA A 57 18.88 21.68 -9.76
CA ALA A 57 19.74 21.95 -10.91
C ALA A 57 19.39 23.29 -11.59
N ILE A 58 18.09 23.61 -11.71
CA ILE A 58 17.62 24.89 -12.24
C ILE A 58 18.04 26.05 -11.33
N GLY A 59 17.86 25.93 -10.01
CA GLY A 59 18.22 27.00 -9.07
C GLY A 59 19.72 27.25 -8.92
N LEU A 60 20.58 26.38 -9.48
CA LEU A 60 22.05 26.53 -9.49
C LEU A 60 22.58 27.15 -10.79
N ALA A 61 21.76 27.23 -11.84
CA ALA A 61 22.09 27.83 -13.14
C ALA A 61 21.68 29.32 -13.15
#